data_AF-A9JJF4-F1
#
_entry.id   AF-A9JJF4-F1
#
_cell.length_a   1.000
_cell.length_b   1.000
_cell.length_c   1.000
_cell.angle_alpha   90.00
_cell.angle_beta   90.00
_cell.angle_gamma   90.00
#
_symmetry.space_group_name_H-M   'P 1'
#
loop_
_entity.id
_entity.type
_entity.pdbx_description
1 polymer ?
#
loop_
_entity_poly.entity_id
_entity_poly.type
_entity_poly.pdbx_seq_one_letter_code
_entity_poly.pdbx_strand_id
1 'polypeptide(L)'
;LSDYVPFLTSKSGFPINAETWKSMFDFCLKQNSDCKKQITDLYESSQENVISKKPLPVFRVDKIETAENFLNKVQNYLNSLEYNYTGMQFFQVNRGASIIRLGELVKTIMLASLPIKCLEATILAIFLTQGQEYLKRFTMSFVSEFNGNVFRHVVLGIYSSSGSFGALGLSRRENLMYKPLNFPVMKIVIFLWTVFNNRK
;
A
#
# COMPACT_ATOMS: atom_id res chain seq x y z
N LEU A 1 -25.49 -9.60 11.84
CA LEU A 1 -24.38 -10.36 11.22
C LEU A 1 -23.89 -9.51 10.06
N SER A 2 -22.69 -8.92 10.17
CA SER A 2 -22.12 -8.13 9.08
C SER A 2 -21.56 -9.11 8.06
N ASP A 3 -22.17 -9.19 6.88
CA ASP A 3 -21.70 -10.01 5.77
C ASP A 3 -20.37 -9.44 5.26
N TYR A 4 -19.26 -9.88 5.85
CA TYR A 4 -17.93 -9.57 5.36
C TYR A 4 -17.77 -10.19 3.96
N VAL A 5 -17.90 -9.38 2.92
CA VAL A 5 -17.62 -9.83 1.55
C VAL A 5 -16.11 -9.76 1.32
N PRO A 6 -15.44 -10.89 1.03
CA PRO A 6 -14.00 -10.90 0.78
C PRO A 6 -13.64 -10.04 -0.42
N PHE A 7 -12.45 -9.42 -0.38
CA PHE A 7 -11.91 -8.71 -1.53
C PHE A 7 -11.67 -9.67 -2.71
N LEU A 8 -11.93 -9.19 -3.91
CA LEU A 8 -11.57 -9.88 -5.14
C LEU A 8 -10.06 -9.75 -5.38
N THR A 9 -9.45 -10.72 -6.10
CA THR A 9 -8.03 -10.70 -6.46
C THR A 9 -7.87 -10.95 -7.95
N SER A 10 -7.07 -10.12 -8.63
CA SER A 10 -6.82 -10.26 -10.07
C SER A 10 -5.89 -11.43 -10.31
N LYS A 11 -6.33 -12.34 -11.18
CA LYS A 11 -5.50 -13.48 -11.65
C LYS A 11 -5.04 -13.31 -13.10
N SER A 12 -5.61 -12.37 -13.84
CA SER A 12 -5.39 -12.20 -15.28
C SER A 12 -4.14 -11.37 -15.62
N GLY A 13 -3.53 -10.72 -14.63
CA GLY A 13 -2.42 -9.80 -14.87
C GLY A 13 -2.89 -8.51 -15.56
N PHE A 14 -2.06 -7.96 -16.44
CA PHE A 14 -2.37 -6.76 -17.20
C PHE A 14 -2.21 -7.02 -18.71
N PRO A 15 -3.16 -6.57 -19.56
CA PRO A 15 -4.40 -5.88 -19.20
C PRO A 15 -5.39 -6.78 -18.44
N ILE A 16 -6.24 -6.16 -17.60
CA ILE A 16 -7.27 -6.89 -16.83
C ILE A 16 -8.31 -7.43 -17.82
N ASN A 17 -8.63 -8.73 -17.72
CA ASN A 17 -9.62 -9.34 -18.61
C ASN A 17 -11.06 -8.85 -18.32
N ALA A 18 -11.95 -8.97 -19.31
CA ALA A 18 -13.31 -8.45 -19.23
C ALA A 18 -14.14 -9.03 -18.06
N GLU A 19 -13.94 -10.31 -17.74
CA GLU A 19 -14.63 -10.97 -16.62
C GLU A 19 -14.22 -10.39 -15.26
N THR A 20 -12.92 -10.19 -15.06
CA THR A 20 -12.36 -9.60 -13.84
C THR A 20 -12.78 -8.13 -13.72
N TRP A 21 -12.76 -7.40 -14.84
CA TRP A 21 -13.21 -6.02 -14.92
C TRP A 21 -14.69 -5.89 -14.52
N LYS A 22 -15.57 -6.70 -15.14
CA LYS A 22 -16.99 -6.74 -14.80
C LYS A 22 -17.22 -7.09 -13.33
N SER A 23 -16.51 -8.09 -12.80
CA SER A 23 -16.62 -8.51 -11.40
C SER A 23 -16.25 -7.38 -10.42
N MET A 24 -15.26 -6.56 -10.75
CA MET A 24 -14.91 -5.38 -9.95
C MET A 24 -16.06 -4.36 -9.92
N PHE A 25 -16.66 -4.04 -11.07
CA PHE A 25 -17.79 -3.10 -11.12
C PHE A 25 -19.04 -3.65 -10.44
N ASP A 26 -19.35 -4.94 -10.64
CA ASP A 26 -20.45 -5.63 -9.96
C ASP A 26 -20.26 -5.59 -8.43
N PHE A 27 -19.02 -5.71 -7.93
CA PHE A 27 -18.69 -5.55 -6.52
C PHE A 27 -18.89 -4.11 -6.04
N CYS A 28 -18.38 -3.12 -6.76
CA CYS A 28 -18.56 -1.70 -6.43
C CYS A 28 -20.04 -1.30 -6.34
N LEU A 29 -20.87 -1.76 -7.29
CA LEU A 29 -22.31 -1.51 -7.32
C LEU A 29 -23.03 -2.10 -6.11
N LYS A 30 -22.64 -3.32 -5.68
CA LYS A 30 -23.23 -3.96 -4.50
C LYS A 30 -22.90 -3.24 -3.21
N GLN A 31 -21.68 -2.71 -3.08
CA GLN A 31 -21.23 -2.03 -1.86
C GLN A 31 -21.70 -0.58 -1.77
N ASN A 32 -22.00 0.07 -2.89
CA ASN A 32 -22.30 1.50 -2.97
C ASN A 32 -23.60 1.73 -3.76
N SER A 33 -24.72 1.21 -3.25
CA SER A 33 -26.05 1.34 -3.87
C SER A 33 -26.40 2.80 -4.20
N ASP A 34 -25.96 3.72 -3.35
CA ASP A 34 -26.28 5.14 -3.43
C ASP A 34 -25.53 5.84 -4.59
N CYS A 35 -24.43 5.24 -5.05
CA CYS A 35 -23.60 5.72 -6.16
C CYS A 35 -23.84 4.96 -7.47
N LYS A 36 -24.94 4.18 -7.58
CA LYS A 36 -25.21 3.31 -8.74
C LYS A 36 -25.05 4.04 -10.08
N LYS A 37 -25.66 5.21 -10.22
CA LYS A 37 -25.60 6.00 -11.46
C LYS A 37 -24.15 6.35 -11.84
N GLN A 38 -23.38 6.87 -10.89
CA GLN A 38 -21.98 7.27 -11.11
C GLN A 38 -21.10 6.08 -11.53
N ILE A 39 -21.32 4.91 -10.93
CA ILE A 39 -20.55 3.70 -11.25
C ILE A 39 -20.94 3.16 -12.63
N THR A 40 -22.22 3.16 -12.97
CA THR A 40 -22.70 2.78 -14.31
C THR A 40 -22.19 3.74 -15.38
N ASP A 41 -22.30 5.05 -15.16
CA ASP A 41 -21.78 6.08 -16.06
C ASP A 41 -20.26 5.91 -16.26
N LEU A 42 -19.50 5.60 -15.20
CA LEU A 42 -18.05 5.33 -15.29
C LEU A 42 -17.75 4.07 -16.12
N TYR A 43 -18.52 2.99 -15.94
CA TYR A 43 -18.35 1.74 -16.68
C TYR A 43 -18.65 1.91 -18.18
N GLU A 44 -19.68 2.68 -18.50
CA GLU A 44 -20.14 2.94 -19.87
C GLU A 44 -19.36 4.07 -20.56
N SER A 45 -18.69 4.94 -19.78
CA SER A 45 -17.89 6.02 -20.35
C SER A 45 -16.76 5.46 -21.22
N SER A 46 -16.79 5.82 -22.51
CA SER A 46 -15.72 5.56 -23.47
C SER A 46 -14.55 6.54 -23.34
N GLN A 47 -14.62 7.46 -22.38
CA GLN A 47 -13.63 8.53 -22.26
C GLN A 47 -12.34 7.99 -21.65
N GLU A 48 -11.30 8.02 -22.47
CA GLU A 48 -9.90 8.02 -22.08
C GLU A 48 -9.58 9.24 -21.20
N ASN A 49 -10.12 9.30 -19.98
CA ASN A 49 -9.51 10.10 -18.92
C ASN A 49 -8.21 9.38 -18.54
N VAL A 50 -7.20 9.47 -19.42
CA VAL A 50 -5.87 8.92 -19.20
C VAL A 50 -5.28 9.71 -18.05
N ILE A 51 -5.43 9.17 -16.84
CA ILE A 51 -4.65 9.66 -15.70
C ILE A 51 -3.19 9.46 -16.10
N SER A 52 -2.45 10.55 -16.20
CA SER A 52 -1.02 10.50 -16.53
C SER A 52 -0.34 9.53 -15.57
N LYS A 53 0.36 8.54 -16.12
CA LYS A 53 1.10 7.54 -15.34
C LYS A 53 2.02 8.28 -14.37
N LYS A 54 2.05 7.84 -13.10
CA LYS A 54 2.97 8.44 -12.13
C LYS A 54 4.40 8.19 -12.60
N PRO A 55 5.27 9.22 -12.61
CA PRO A 55 6.64 9.04 -13.07
C PRO A 55 7.34 7.99 -12.21
N LEU A 56 8.20 7.17 -12.83
CA LEU A 56 9.00 6.23 -12.09
C LEU A 56 9.93 7.01 -11.15
N PRO A 57 9.92 6.71 -9.85
CA PRO A 57 10.74 7.42 -8.88
C PRO A 57 12.20 7.03 -9.09
N VAL A 58 13.08 8.03 -9.07
CA VAL A 58 14.53 7.84 -9.13
C VAL A 58 15.09 8.14 -7.74
N PHE A 59 15.31 7.09 -6.96
CA PHE A 59 15.92 7.18 -5.65
C PHE A 59 17.44 6.99 -5.79
N ARG A 60 18.19 8.07 -5.63
CA ARG A 60 19.66 8.00 -5.63
C ARG A 60 20.14 7.45 -4.28
N VAL A 61 21.19 6.65 -4.32
CA VAL A 61 21.98 6.30 -3.13
C VAL A 61 22.91 7.48 -2.86
N ASP A 62 22.33 8.62 -2.48
CA ASP A 62 23.07 9.85 -2.23
C ASP A 62 23.21 10.07 -0.73
N LYS A 63 24.44 10.30 -0.26
CA LYS A 63 24.74 10.44 1.18
C LYS A 63 24.45 11.85 1.71
N ILE A 64 24.10 12.79 0.84
CA ILE A 64 23.85 14.18 1.21
C ILE A 64 22.42 14.37 1.74
N GLU A 65 21.46 13.59 1.23
CA GLU A 65 20.07 13.67 1.70
C GLU A 65 19.91 13.03 3.08
N THR A 66 19.11 13.67 3.95
CA THR A 66 18.79 13.11 5.26
C THR A 66 17.87 11.89 5.12
N ALA A 67 18.02 10.91 6.01
CA ALA A 67 17.17 9.72 6.05
C ALA A 67 15.67 10.05 6.08
N GLU A 68 15.29 11.10 6.82
CA GLU A 68 13.90 11.55 6.91
C GLU A 68 13.37 12.09 5.57
N ASN A 69 14.13 12.94 4.88
CA ASN A 69 13.73 13.47 3.58
C ASN A 69 13.61 12.37 2.53
N PHE A 70 14.56 11.43 2.53
CA PHE A 70 14.50 10.25 1.68
C PHE A 70 13.23 9.43 1.92
N LEU A 71 12.94 9.09 3.19
CA LEU A 71 11.73 8.34 3.57
C LEU A 71 10.45 9.10 3.21
N ASN A 72 10.42 10.43 3.37
CA ASN A 72 9.29 11.27 2.94
C ASN A 72 9.05 11.15 1.43
N LYS A 73 10.10 11.17 0.60
CA LYS A 73 9.94 10.98 -0.86
C LYS A 73 9.40 9.59 -1.20
N VAL A 74 9.88 8.55 -0.52
CA VAL A 74 9.36 7.18 -0.69
C VAL A 74 7.89 7.13 -0.32
N GLN A 75 7.50 7.68 0.84
CA GLN A 75 6.12 7.72 1.29
C GLN A 75 5.23 8.53 0.35
N ASN A 76 5.70 9.67 -0.16
CA ASN A 76 4.97 10.48 -1.13
C ASN A 76 4.70 9.72 -2.44
N TYR A 77 5.66 8.91 -2.90
CA TYR A 77 5.43 8.04 -4.05
C TYR A 77 4.37 6.97 -3.74
N LEU A 78 4.42 6.32 -2.57
CA LEU A 78 3.37 5.38 -2.15
C LEU A 78 2.00 6.06 -2.12
N ASN A 79 1.91 7.23 -1.50
CA ASN A 79 0.67 8.02 -1.42
C ASN A 79 0.14 8.37 -2.82
N SER A 80 1.02 8.68 -3.77
CA SER A 80 0.64 9.02 -5.14
C SER A 80 -0.02 7.87 -5.91
N LEU A 81 0.20 6.62 -5.48
CA LEU A 81 -0.50 5.45 -6.03
C LEU A 81 -1.89 5.28 -5.44
N GLU A 82 -2.19 5.91 -4.30
CA GLU A 82 -3.44 5.83 -3.55
C GLU A 82 -3.72 4.46 -2.91
N TYR A 83 -4.50 4.48 -1.82
CA TYR A 83 -4.99 3.26 -1.19
C TYR A 83 -6.12 2.67 -2.03
N ASN A 84 -6.07 1.38 -2.31
CA ASN A 84 -7.07 0.70 -3.13
C ASN A 84 -8.38 0.44 -2.37
N TYR A 85 -9.42 1.19 -2.74
CA TYR A 85 -10.80 1.07 -2.24
C TYR A 85 -11.76 0.34 -3.18
N THR A 86 -11.31 -0.14 -4.35
CA THR A 86 -12.19 -0.70 -5.39
C THR A 86 -12.79 -2.06 -5.02
N GLY A 87 -12.33 -2.66 -3.92
CA GLY A 87 -12.70 -4.03 -3.55
C GLY A 87 -11.90 -5.10 -4.28
N MET A 88 -11.07 -4.71 -5.25
CA MET A 88 -10.33 -5.59 -6.14
C MET A 88 -8.82 -5.39 -5.97
N GLN A 89 -8.12 -6.40 -5.48
CA GLN A 89 -6.66 -6.38 -5.40
C GLN A 89 -6.08 -6.64 -6.81
N PHE A 90 -5.39 -5.64 -7.36
CA PHE A 90 -4.82 -5.72 -8.71
C PHE A 90 -3.54 -6.54 -8.77
N PHE A 91 -2.72 -6.52 -7.71
CA PHE A 91 -1.40 -7.16 -7.71
C PHE A 91 -1.39 -8.32 -6.71
N GLN A 92 -1.31 -9.55 -7.20
CA GLN A 92 -1.23 -10.71 -6.33
C GLN A 92 0.16 -10.81 -5.70
N VAL A 93 0.21 -10.70 -4.37
CA VAL A 93 1.44 -10.88 -3.60
C VAL A 93 1.54 -12.31 -3.10
N ASN A 94 2.57 -13.04 -3.54
CA ASN A 94 2.99 -14.29 -2.92
C ASN A 94 4.10 -14.01 -1.88
N ARG A 95 3.78 -14.12 -0.58
CA ARG A 95 4.71 -13.85 0.52
C ARG A 95 5.88 -14.85 0.59
N GLY A 96 5.70 -16.06 0.06
CA GLY A 96 6.73 -17.09 -0.01
C GLY A 96 7.58 -17.02 -1.28
N ALA A 97 7.33 -16.05 -2.17
CA ALA A 97 8.13 -15.89 -3.38
C ALA A 97 9.54 -15.37 -3.08
N SER A 98 10.48 -15.70 -3.97
CA SER A 98 11.85 -15.17 -3.89
C SER A 98 11.87 -13.65 -4.07
N ILE A 99 12.94 -13.00 -3.59
CA ILE A 99 13.12 -11.55 -3.76
C ILE A 99 13.14 -11.15 -5.25
N ILE A 100 13.66 -12.00 -6.14
CA ILE A 100 13.69 -11.76 -7.58
C ILE A 100 12.26 -11.66 -8.12
N ARG A 101 11.39 -12.62 -7.75
CA ARG A 101 9.99 -12.64 -8.19
C ARG A 101 9.17 -11.50 -7.59
N LEU A 102 9.46 -11.11 -6.34
CA LEU A 102 8.88 -9.90 -5.75
C LEU A 102 9.36 -8.63 -6.46
N GLY A 103 10.59 -8.60 -6.96
CA GLY A 103 11.12 -7.51 -7.76
C GLY A 103 10.40 -7.35 -9.11
N GLU A 104 10.04 -8.46 -9.76
CA GLU A 104 9.20 -8.44 -10.97
C GLU A 104 7.81 -7.86 -10.66
N LEU A 105 7.19 -8.26 -9.54
CA LEU A 105 5.92 -7.70 -9.09
C LEU A 105 6.02 -6.18 -8.86
N VAL A 106 7.10 -5.71 -8.23
CA VAL A 106 7.34 -4.28 -8.02
C VAL A 106 7.45 -3.52 -9.33
N LYS A 107 8.16 -4.05 -10.33
CA LYS A 107 8.21 -3.45 -11.67
C LYS A 107 6.81 -3.34 -12.27
N THR A 108 5.99 -4.38 -12.15
CA THR A 108 4.59 -4.35 -12.60
C THR A 108 3.77 -3.28 -11.87
N ILE A 109 3.89 -3.16 -10.54
CA ILE A 109 3.20 -2.13 -9.75
C ILE A 109 3.56 -0.73 -10.27
N MET A 110 4.86 -0.45 -10.43
CA MET A 110 5.34 0.86 -10.86
C MET A 110 4.94 1.20 -12.30
N LEU A 111 4.91 0.21 -13.20
CA LEU A 111 4.52 0.40 -14.61
C LEU A 111 3.01 0.53 -14.84
N ALA A 112 2.22 -0.19 -14.03
CA ALA A 112 0.76 -0.13 -14.06
C ALA A 112 0.24 1.13 -13.36
N SER A 113 0.94 1.62 -12.32
CA SER A 113 0.59 2.85 -11.61
C SER A 113 -0.85 2.86 -11.06
N LEU A 114 -1.33 1.71 -10.59
CA LEU A 114 -2.68 1.53 -10.03
C LEU A 114 -2.67 1.56 -8.50
N PRO A 115 -3.84 1.81 -7.87
CA PRO A 115 -3.99 1.74 -6.42
C PRO A 115 -3.55 0.42 -5.80
N ILE A 116 -2.89 0.52 -4.65
CA ILE A 116 -2.31 -0.60 -3.90
C ILE A 116 -2.82 -0.64 -2.46
N LYS A 117 -2.64 -1.77 -1.77
CA LYS A 117 -2.96 -1.96 -0.35
C LYS A 117 -1.69 -2.08 0.48
N CYS A 118 -1.87 -2.29 1.78
CA CYS A 118 -0.78 -2.30 2.76
C CYS A 118 0.35 -3.29 2.46
N LEU A 119 0.03 -4.50 1.96
CA LEU A 119 1.05 -5.51 1.64
C LEU A 119 1.86 -5.15 0.39
N GLU A 120 1.19 -4.71 -0.67
CA GLU A 120 1.84 -4.23 -1.91
C GLU A 120 2.73 -3.02 -1.61
N ALA A 121 2.25 -2.07 -0.81
CA ALA A 121 3.01 -0.91 -0.37
C ALA A 121 4.24 -1.28 0.45
N THR A 122 4.12 -2.27 1.36
CA THR A 122 5.25 -2.76 2.17
C THR A 122 6.33 -3.36 1.28
N ILE A 123 5.96 -4.18 0.30
CA ILE A 123 6.92 -4.78 -0.64
C ILE A 123 7.56 -3.70 -1.51
N LEU A 124 6.76 -2.82 -2.11
CA LEU A 124 7.27 -1.70 -2.90
C LEU A 124 8.28 -0.87 -2.10
N ALA A 125 7.95 -0.51 -0.86
CA ALA A 125 8.85 0.24 0.03
C ALA A 125 10.17 -0.47 0.32
N ILE A 126 10.19 -1.81 0.44
CA ILE A 126 11.42 -2.60 0.60
C ILE A 126 12.38 -2.34 -0.58
N PHE A 127 11.86 -2.36 -1.81
CA PHE A 127 12.64 -2.15 -3.03
C PHE A 127 13.05 -0.69 -3.22
N LEU A 128 12.15 0.27 -2.95
CA LEU A 128 12.46 1.70 -3.09
C LEU A 128 13.51 2.19 -2.09
N THR A 129 13.70 1.47 -0.98
CA THR A 129 14.71 1.77 0.04
C THR A 129 15.97 0.90 -0.10
N GLN A 130 16.10 0.10 -1.17
CA GLN A 130 17.34 -0.64 -1.44
C GLN A 130 18.52 0.30 -1.69
N GLY A 131 19.72 -0.16 -1.33
CA GLY A 131 20.95 0.64 -1.40
C GLY A 131 21.18 1.60 -0.23
N GLN A 132 20.14 1.92 0.57
CA GLN A 132 20.30 2.76 1.77
C GLN A 132 20.76 1.91 2.97
N GLU A 133 22.06 1.65 3.06
CA GLU A 133 22.63 0.74 4.08
C GLU A 133 22.43 1.20 5.53
N TYR A 134 22.29 2.51 5.73
CA TYR A 134 21.97 3.14 7.01
C TYR A 134 20.53 2.90 7.46
N LEU A 135 19.67 2.34 6.60
CA LEU A 135 18.28 1.96 6.91
C LEU A 135 18.14 0.44 7.03
N LYS A 136 17.89 -0.03 8.25
CA LYS A 136 17.40 -1.39 8.49
C LYS A 136 15.88 -1.42 8.32
N ARG A 137 15.41 -2.52 7.75
CA ARG A 137 14.02 -2.70 7.32
C ARG A 137 13.48 -4.00 7.92
N PHE A 138 12.28 -3.96 8.46
CA PHE A 138 11.61 -5.12 9.03
C PHE A 138 10.10 -4.99 8.86
N THR A 139 9.42 -6.09 8.58
CA THR A 139 7.95 -6.06 8.42
C THR A 139 7.28 -6.03 9.79
N MET A 140 6.33 -5.13 9.97
CA MET A 140 5.49 -5.05 11.16
C MET A 140 4.06 -5.46 10.79
N SER A 141 3.66 -6.66 11.23
CA SER A 141 2.34 -7.21 10.96
C SER A 141 1.43 -7.05 12.17
N PHE A 142 0.17 -6.72 11.91
CA PHE A 142 -0.82 -6.41 12.92
C PHE A 142 -2.10 -7.20 12.67
N VAL A 143 -2.69 -7.71 13.74
CA VAL A 143 -3.99 -8.38 13.73
C VAL A 143 -4.87 -7.67 14.73
N SER A 144 -6.07 -7.32 14.30
CA SER A 144 -7.03 -6.54 15.10
C SER A 144 -8.42 -7.09 14.92
N GLU A 145 -9.28 -6.84 15.90
CA GLU A 145 -10.70 -7.12 15.82
C GLU A 145 -11.49 -5.82 15.90
N PHE A 146 -12.59 -5.73 15.14
CA PHE A 146 -13.57 -4.66 15.23
C PHE A 146 -14.94 -5.17 14.76
N ASN A 147 -15.99 -4.98 15.56
CA ASN A 147 -17.34 -5.48 15.30
C ASN A 147 -17.39 -6.98 14.92
N GLY A 148 -16.61 -7.83 15.63
CA GLY A 148 -16.52 -9.27 15.38
C GLY A 148 -15.76 -9.67 14.11
N ASN A 149 -15.19 -8.71 13.37
CA ASN A 149 -14.39 -8.97 12.18
C ASN A 149 -12.91 -8.84 12.47
N VAL A 150 -12.11 -9.78 11.95
CA VAL A 150 -10.65 -9.75 12.05
C VAL A 150 -10.04 -8.99 10.88
N PHE A 151 -9.22 -7.99 11.18
CA PHE A 151 -8.49 -7.18 10.21
C PHE A 151 -6.99 -7.42 10.36
N ARG A 152 -6.32 -7.59 9.24
CA ARG A 152 -4.86 -7.75 9.15
C ARG A 152 -4.27 -6.55 8.44
N HIS A 153 -3.19 -6.01 8.99
CA HIS A 153 -2.48 -4.87 8.45
C HIS A 153 -0.97 -5.08 8.53
N VAL A 154 -0.21 -4.44 7.63
CA VAL A 154 1.24 -4.54 7.61
C VAL A 154 1.85 -3.22 7.16
N VAL A 155 2.97 -2.85 7.78
CA VAL A 155 3.81 -1.71 7.37
C VAL A 155 5.27 -2.13 7.35
N LEU A 156 6.11 -1.34 6.69
CA LEU A 156 7.56 -1.50 6.72
C LEU A 156 8.14 -0.65 7.86
N GLY A 157 8.56 -1.29 8.93
CA GLY A 157 9.34 -0.67 9.99
C GLY A 157 10.74 -0.32 9.51
N ILE A 158 11.19 0.88 9.88
CA ILE A 158 12.51 1.42 9.54
C ILE A 158 13.27 1.70 10.82
N TYR A 159 14.54 1.30 10.86
CA TYR A 159 15.49 1.68 11.89
C TYR A 159 16.73 2.31 11.24
N SER A 160 17.04 3.53 11.62
CA SER A 160 18.21 4.26 11.13
C SER A 160 19.44 3.96 11.99
N SER A 161 20.63 3.99 11.39
CA SER A 161 21.91 3.93 12.12
C SER A 161 22.07 5.02 13.18
N SER A 162 21.28 6.09 13.12
CA SER A 162 21.19 7.15 14.14
C SER A 162 20.41 6.75 15.40
N GLY A 163 19.79 5.57 15.45
CA GLY A 163 19.06 5.07 16.62
C GLY A 163 17.55 5.37 16.64
N SER A 164 17.00 5.92 15.56
CA SER A 164 15.57 6.26 15.45
C SER A 164 14.79 5.23 14.64
N PHE A 165 13.53 5.03 15.05
CA PHE A 165 12.52 4.24 14.37
C PHE A 165 11.53 5.12 13.62
N GLY A 166 11.00 4.57 12.53
CA GLY A 166 9.92 5.12 11.71
C GLY A 166 9.21 4.00 10.94
N ALA A 167 8.23 4.35 10.12
CA ALA A 167 7.52 3.38 9.28
C ALA A 167 7.14 3.96 7.93
N LEU A 168 7.13 3.11 6.90
CA LEU A 168 6.54 3.36 5.58
C LEU A 168 5.36 2.42 5.35
N GLY A 169 4.35 2.86 4.62
CA GLY A 169 3.26 1.98 4.22
C GLY A 169 2.03 2.75 3.76
N LEU A 170 0.94 2.03 3.50
CA LEU A 170 -0.36 2.61 3.17
C LEU A 170 -1.45 1.98 4.02
N SER A 171 -2.42 2.79 4.40
CA SER A 171 -3.59 2.37 5.15
C SER A 171 -4.78 3.24 4.76
N ARG A 172 -5.98 2.75 5.09
CA ARG A 172 -7.22 3.54 5.03
C ARG A 172 -7.23 4.68 6.06
N ARG A 173 -6.35 4.60 7.06
CA ARG A 173 -6.25 5.57 8.15
C ARG A 173 -4.82 6.08 8.24
N GLU A 174 -4.66 7.39 8.21
CA GLU A 174 -3.35 8.06 8.20
C GLU A 174 -2.49 7.70 9.41
N ASN A 175 -3.14 7.49 10.56
CA ASN A 175 -2.45 7.12 11.79
C ASN A 175 -1.94 5.67 11.82
N LEU A 176 -2.29 4.82 10.85
CA LEU A 176 -1.85 3.42 10.76
C LEU A 176 -0.86 3.18 9.60
N MET A 177 -0.23 4.22 9.04
CA MET A 177 0.72 4.11 7.92
C MET A 177 2.08 4.73 8.26
N TYR A 178 2.47 5.81 7.57
CA TYR A 178 3.71 6.54 7.78
C TYR A 178 3.91 6.95 9.24
N LYS A 179 5.16 6.79 9.70
CA LYS A 179 5.63 7.38 10.96
C LYS A 179 6.99 8.02 10.72
N PRO A 180 7.17 9.29 11.12
CA PRO A 180 8.45 9.97 10.96
C PRO A 180 9.56 9.23 11.71
N LEU A 181 10.79 9.40 11.25
CA LEU A 181 11.99 8.72 11.77
C LEU A 181 12.51 9.40 13.05
N ASN A 182 11.66 9.52 14.07
CA ASN A 182 11.98 10.25 15.30
C ASN A 182 11.62 9.50 16.59
N PHE A 183 11.26 8.21 16.50
CA PHE A 183 10.93 7.40 17.66
C PHE A 183 12.18 6.71 18.23
N PRO A 184 12.62 7.02 19.46
CA PRO A 184 13.81 6.39 20.04
C PRO A 184 13.53 4.93 20.42
N VAL A 185 14.59 4.10 20.48
CA VAL A 185 14.53 2.66 20.80
C VAL A 185 13.71 2.35 22.05
N MET A 186 13.90 3.11 23.14
CA MET A 186 13.16 2.93 24.40
C MET A 186 11.64 3.14 24.28
N LYS A 187 11.18 3.79 23.20
CA LYS A 187 9.76 4.04 22.92
C LYS A 187 9.22 3.14 21.81
N ILE A 188 9.89 2.05 21.44
CA ILE A 188 9.39 1.15 20.39
C ILE A 188 8.01 0.57 20.70
N VAL A 189 7.71 0.33 21.98
CA VAL A 189 6.37 -0.09 22.43
C VAL A 189 5.34 1.01 22.22
N ILE A 190 5.70 2.28 22.47
CA ILE A 190 4.84 3.45 22.22
C ILE A 190 4.69 3.69 20.70
N PHE A 191 5.73 3.45 19.92
CA PHE A 191 5.69 3.49 18.45
C PHE A 191 4.74 2.43 17.89
N LEU A 192 4.87 1.18 18.34
CA LEU A 192 3.95 0.10 18.01
C LEU A 192 2.52 0.44 18.47
N TRP A 193 2.35 1.01 19.66
CA TRP A 193 1.06 1.43 20.21
C TRP A 193 0.44 2.61 19.46
N THR A 194 1.21 3.62 19.05
CA THR A 194 0.72 4.76 18.24
C THR A 194 0.34 4.36 16.82
N VAL A 195 0.99 3.33 16.28
CA VAL A 195 0.52 2.65 15.06
C VAL A 195 -0.76 1.83 15.30
N PHE A 196 -1.15 1.53 16.55
CA PHE A 196 -2.25 0.57 16.85
C PHE A 196 -3.52 1.18 17.46
N ASN A 197 -3.38 2.14 18.38
CA ASN A 197 -4.42 2.45 19.38
C ASN A 197 -5.03 3.85 19.29
N ASN A 198 -4.67 4.67 18.31
CA ASN A 198 -5.46 5.86 17.97
C ASN A 198 -6.74 5.47 17.19
N ARG A 199 -7.52 4.53 17.71
CA ARG A 199 -8.86 4.18 17.20
C ARG A 199 -9.93 4.99 17.94
N LYS A 200 -9.77 6.31 18.00
CA LYS A 200 -10.91 7.20 18.22
C LYS A 200 -11.41 7.65 16.86
#